data_AF-A0A856MK17-F1
#
_entry.id   AF-A0A856MK17-F1
#
_cell.length_a   1.000
_cell.length_b   1.000
_cell.length_c   1.000
_cell.angle_alpha   90.00
_cell.angle_beta   90.00
_cell.angle_gamma   90.00
#
_symmetry.space_group_name_H-M   'P 1'
#
loop_
_entity.id
_entity.type
_entity.pdbx_description
1 polymer ?
#
loop_
_entity_poly.entity_id
_entity_poly.type
_entity_poly.pdbx_seq_one_letter_code
_entity_poly.pdbx_strand_id
1 'polypeptide(L)'
;MKQHLRFIRRVLFVTPLMASSALVAAPSQAATFAYSQGDFDFTNFSQRPLTIATDVNANTLAIGKGGMVKALSQATATFVTRPTSEASNFSLSQALGEGRDYLGQANTQATVIGHFVVDANTQWSVDFRTNLNLETSIDNPPAENARAAGDISFALIDTTNNTILDFFDLTGNVETLGDNDFIAFQKSDNVSLNNPLTTSNFGGNQESATASIQGSVQRYFANETNVALIEVKKNRARVVVPEPSTTLALLSCCSLLGVVTKAKRKAMTLVRSFKEKNC
;
A
#
# COMPACT_ATOMS: atom_id res chain seq x y z
N MET A 1 -4.95 -25.30 71.61
CA MET A 1 -3.86 -24.62 72.35
C MET A 1 -2.53 -24.99 71.71
N LYS A 2 -1.79 -23.96 71.23
CA LYS A 2 -0.31 -23.87 71.06
C LYS A 2 0.38 -24.91 70.14
N GLN A 3 0.85 -24.51 68.94
CA GLN A 3 2.24 -24.02 68.62
C GLN A 3 3.26 -25.20 68.59
N HIS A 4 4.18 -25.42 67.64
CA HIS A 4 5.01 -24.52 66.83
C HIS A 4 5.75 -25.29 65.69
N LEU A 5 5.96 -24.59 64.56
CA LEU A 5 7.11 -24.57 63.63
C LEU A 5 7.79 -25.84 63.02
N ARG A 6 7.74 -25.85 61.67
CA ARG A 6 8.83 -25.94 60.66
C ARG A 6 9.88 -27.06 60.74
N PHE A 7 9.88 -27.90 59.70
CA PHE A 7 11.12 -28.27 59.00
C PHE A 7 10.90 -28.38 57.49
N ILE A 8 11.87 -27.86 56.74
CA ILE A 8 11.94 -27.72 55.28
C ILE A 8 12.31 -29.08 54.66
N ARG A 9 11.81 -29.45 53.46
CA ARG A 9 12.55 -29.58 52.17
C ARG A 9 11.88 -30.51 51.13
N ARG A 10 11.47 -29.88 50.01
CA ARG A 10 11.62 -30.29 48.60
C ARG A 10 11.38 -31.75 48.19
N VAL A 11 10.33 -31.99 47.41
CA VAL A 11 10.36 -32.86 46.22
C VAL A 11 9.62 -32.16 45.08
N LEU A 12 10.10 -32.41 43.86
CA LEU A 12 9.97 -31.68 42.61
C LEU A 12 8.53 -31.37 42.15
N PHE A 13 8.26 -30.11 41.81
CA PHE A 13 7.35 -29.79 40.71
C PHE A 13 8.16 -29.83 39.41
N VAL A 14 8.13 -30.96 38.70
CA VAL A 14 8.48 -30.97 37.27
C VAL A 14 7.24 -30.51 36.54
N THR A 15 7.13 -29.21 36.29
CA THR A 15 6.24 -28.75 35.22
C THR A 15 6.86 -29.23 33.91
N PRO A 16 6.17 -30.01 33.07
CA PRO A 16 6.63 -30.19 31.71
C PRO A 16 6.61 -28.80 31.09
N LEU A 17 7.79 -28.29 30.72
CA LEU A 17 7.88 -27.25 29.72
C LEU A 17 7.28 -27.92 28.47
N MET A 18 5.99 -27.68 28.21
CA MET A 18 5.45 -27.89 26.88
C MET A 18 6.25 -26.93 26.01
N ALA A 19 7.34 -27.42 25.43
CA ALA A 19 7.96 -26.80 24.29
C ALA A 19 6.91 -26.91 23.17
N SER A 20 5.95 -25.98 23.17
CA SER A 20 5.21 -25.63 21.97
C SER A 20 6.25 -25.09 21.02
N SER A 21 6.87 -25.99 20.26
CA SER A 21 7.55 -25.68 19.02
C SER A 21 6.50 -25.11 18.08
N ALA A 22 6.15 -23.85 18.30
CA ALA A 22 5.61 -23.03 17.23
C ALA A 22 6.72 -23.05 16.17
N LEU A 23 6.48 -23.77 15.08
CA LEU A 23 7.19 -23.56 13.84
C LEU A 23 6.88 -22.12 13.43
N VAL A 24 7.56 -21.16 14.06
CA VAL A 24 7.62 -19.79 13.58
C VAL A 24 8.37 -19.91 12.27
N ALA A 25 7.63 -19.95 11.16
CA ALA A 25 8.21 -19.96 9.83
C ALA A 25 9.20 -18.80 9.75
N ALA A 26 10.47 -19.14 9.55
CA ALA A 26 11.55 -18.17 9.66
C ALA A 26 11.40 -17.12 8.55
N PRO A 27 11.61 -15.82 8.84
CA PRO A 27 11.60 -14.76 7.83
C PRO A 27 12.52 -15.01 6.62
N SER A 28 13.44 -15.98 6.70
CA SER A 28 14.31 -16.38 5.59
C SER A 28 13.60 -17.06 4.40
N GLN A 29 12.29 -17.35 4.49
CA GLN A 29 11.48 -17.94 3.40
C GLN A 29 10.39 -17.01 2.87
N ALA A 30 10.43 -15.72 3.20
CA ALA A 30 9.38 -14.78 2.78
C ALA A 30 9.55 -14.38 1.30
N ALA A 31 8.45 -14.35 0.56
CA ALA A 31 8.37 -13.77 -0.78
C ALA A 31 7.11 -12.91 -0.87
N THR A 32 7.30 -11.63 -1.20
CA THR A 32 6.22 -10.67 -1.34
C THR A 32 6.18 -10.05 -2.73
N PHE A 33 4.97 -9.77 -3.17
CA PHE A 33 4.69 -9.10 -4.43
C PHE A 33 3.58 -8.07 -4.21
N ALA A 34 3.78 -6.87 -4.75
CA ALA A 34 2.73 -5.86 -4.86
C ALA A 34 2.81 -5.19 -6.23
N TYR A 35 1.66 -5.00 -6.86
CA TYR A 35 1.54 -4.47 -8.21
C TYR A 35 0.30 -3.58 -8.32
N SER A 36 0.50 -2.40 -8.88
CA SER A 36 -0.56 -1.44 -9.15
C SER A 36 -0.32 -0.78 -10.51
N GLN A 37 -1.25 -0.97 -11.43
CA GLN A 37 -1.20 -0.40 -12.78
C GLN A 37 -2.50 0.34 -13.08
N GLY A 38 -2.38 1.53 -13.65
CA GLY A 38 -3.49 2.31 -14.17
C GLY A 38 -3.22 2.81 -15.58
N ASP A 39 -4.24 2.79 -16.42
CA ASP A 39 -4.25 3.45 -17.72
C ASP A 39 -5.51 4.29 -17.88
N PHE A 40 -5.40 5.33 -18.70
CA PHE A 40 -6.50 6.24 -18.98
C PHE A 40 -6.35 6.82 -20.38
N ASP A 41 -7.42 6.79 -21.16
CA ASP A 41 -7.51 7.35 -22.50
C ASP A 41 -8.70 8.31 -22.59
N PHE A 42 -8.48 9.49 -23.16
CA PHE A 42 -9.52 10.36 -23.69
C PHE A 42 -9.49 10.36 -25.22
N THR A 43 -10.65 10.23 -25.83
CA THR A 43 -10.85 10.22 -27.29
C THR A 43 -12.10 11.00 -27.67
N ASN A 44 -12.30 11.24 -28.97
CA ASN A 44 -13.51 11.87 -29.50
C ASN A 44 -13.87 13.22 -28.85
N PHE A 45 -12.88 14.06 -28.58
CA PHE A 45 -13.14 15.42 -28.10
C PHE A 45 -13.99 16.19 -29.12
N SER A 46 -15.08 16.81 -28.66
CA SER A 46 -15.95 17.62 -29.55
C SER A 46 -15.28 18.93 -30.01
N GLN A 47 -14.25 19.37 -29.29
CA GLN A 47 -13.49 20.58 -29.58
C GLN A 47 -12.00 20.34 -29.35
N ARG A 48 -11.17 21.14 -30.03
CA ARG A 48 -9.71 21.07 -29.87
C ARG A 48 -9.26 21.89 -28.67
N PRO A 49 -8.29 21.41 -27.87
CA PRO A 49 -7.72 22.22 -26.81
C PRO A 49 -6.90 23.38 -27.39
N LEU A 50 -6.97 24.54 -26.75
CA LEU A 50 -6.12 25.69 -27.01
C LEU A 50 -4.66 25.41 -26.59
N THR A 51 -4.49 24.79 -25.42
CA THR A 51 -3.19 24.36 -24.91
C THR A 51 -3.31 23.00 -24.24
N ILE A 52 -2.20 22.27 -24.23
CA ILE A 52 -2.08 20.95 -23.61
C ILE A 52 -0.86 20.92 -22.69
N ALA A 53 -0.91 20.10 -21.66
CA ALA A 53 0.23 19.81 -20.81
C ALA A 53 0.17 18.36 -20.32
N THR A 54 1.34 17.80 -20.00
CA THR A 54 1.47 16.50 -19.36
C THR A 54 2.52 16.58 -18.26
N ASP A 55 2.36 15.78 -17.22
CA ASP A 55 3.33 15.65 -16.13
C ASP A 55 3.39 14.20 -15.66
N VAL A 56 4.59 13.74 -15.32
CA VAL A 56 4.82 12.37 -14.84
C VAL A 56 5.85 12.37 -13.71
N ASN A 57 5.61 11.52 -12.71
CA ASN A 57 6.51 11.33 -11.61
C ASN A 57 6.60 9.84 -11.27
N ALA A 58 7.81 9.34 -11.01
CA ALA A 58 8.06 7.95 -10.65
C ALA A 58 9.17 7.90 -9.59
N ASN A 59 8.88 7.29 -8.43
CA ASN A 59 9.81 7.17 -7.32
C ASN A 59 9.83 5.77 -6.75
N THR A 60 11.02 5.28 -6.42
CA THR A 60 11.22 3.98 -5.78
C THR A 60 12.05 4.12 -4.51
N LEU A 61 11.83 3.20 -3.57
CA LEU A 61 12.69 2.95 -2.42
C LEU A 61 12.88 1.44 -2.28
N ALA A 62 14.13 1.01 -2.22
CA ALA A 62 14.49 -0.39 -2.02
C ALA A 62 15.55 -0.48 -0.92
N ILE A 63 15.18 -1.07 0.21
CA ILE A 63 16.08 -1.31 1.34
C ILE A 63 16.12 -2.81 1.59
N GLY A 64 17.27 -3.43 1.37
CA GLY A 64 17.52 -4.83 1.70
C GLY A 64 18.68 -4.91 2.68
N LYS A 65 18.43 -5.47 3.86
CA LYS A 65 19.47 -5.69 4.89
C LYS A 65 19.79 -7.16 5.08
N GLY A 66 18.78 -8.03 4.93
CA GLY A 66 18.92 -9.48 5.08
C GLY A 66 18.32 -10.30 3.94
N GLY A 67 17.79 -9.64 2.90
CA GLY A 67 17.06 -10.23 1.78
C GLY A 67 17.18 -9.36 0.53
N MET A 68 16.55 -9.80 -0.56
CA MET A 68 16.49 -9.08 -1.82
C MET A 68 15.20 -8.27 -1.91
N VAL A 69 15.29 -7.10 -2.54
CA VAL A 69 14.13 -6.26 -2.83
C VAL A 69 14.31 -5.56 -4.16
N LYS A 70 13.22 -5.47 -4.93
CA LYS A 70 13.13 -4.75 -6.20
C LYS A 70 11.92 -3.84 -6.14
N ALA A 71 12.08 -2.61 -6.61
CA ALA A 71 10.99 -1.68 -6.79
C ALA A 71 11.09 -1.07 -8.19
N LEU A 72 9.97 -0.98 -8.89
CA LEU A 72 9.85 -0.45 -10.24
C LEU A 72 8.73 0.57 -10.28
N SER A 73 9.01 1.72 -10.89
CA SER A 73 8.02 2.76 -11.13
C SER A 73 8.17 3.26 -12.56
N GLN A 74 7.08 3.25 -13.31
CA GLN A 74 7.02 3.73 -14.69
C GLN A 74 5.78 4.58 -14.89
N ALA A 75 5.92 5.74 -15.52
CA ALA A 75 4.82 6.62 -15.86
C ALA A 75 5.05 7.24 -17.23
N THR A 76 3.98 7.34 -18.03
CA THR A 76 4.00 8.01 -19.34
C THR A 76 2.70 8.77 -19.53
N ALA A 77 2.76 9.93 -20.15
CA ALA A 77 1.59 10.74 -20.47
C ALA A 77 1.79 11.43 -21.83
N THR A 78 0.77 11.37 -22.67
CA THR A 78 0.76 11.92 -24.03
C THR A 78 -0.53 12.70 -24.26
N PHE A 79 -0.43 13.84 -24.92
CA PHE A 79 -1.58 14.55 -25.47
C PHE A 79 -1.24 14.98 -26.89
N VAL A 80 -2.01 14.50 -27.86
CA VAL A 80 -1.87 14.85 -29.28
C VAL A 80 -3.08 15.66 -29.72
N THR A 81 -2.90 16.65 -30.60
CA THR A 81 -3.99 17.52 -31.10
C THR A 81 -4.24 17.39 -32.60
N ARG A 82 -3.42 16.60 -33.31
CA ARG A 82 -3.50 16.37 -34.76
C ARG A 82 -3.22 14.90 -35.10
N PRO A 83 -3.99 14.27 -36.01
CA PRO A 83 -5.12 14.84 -36.76
C PRO A 83 -6.38 15.08 -35.90
N THR A 84 -6.56 14.24 -34.89
CA THR A 84 -7.60 14.30 -33.84
C THR A 84 -6.97 14.67 -32.50
N SER A 85 -7.78 15.17 -31.56
CA SER A 85 -7.33 15.38 -30.18
C SER A 85 -7.53 14.08 -29.40
N GLU A 86 -6.46 13.61 -28.77
CA GLU A 86 -6.41 12.37 -28.00
C GLU A 86 -5.41 12.55 -26.86
N ALA A 87 -5.74 12.07 -25.67
CA ALA A 87 -4.84 12.11 -24.52
C ALA A 87 -4.80 10.74 -23.86
N SER A 88 -3.62 10.27 -23.50
CA SER A 88 -3.45 8.98 -22.85
C SER A 88 -2.37 8.99 -21.80
N ASN A 89 -2.50 8.07 -20.85
CA ASN A 89 -1.64 7.90 -19.73
C ASN A 89 -1.37 6.42 -19.45
N PHE A 90 -0.24 6.16 -18.81
CA PHE A 90 0.02 4.91 -18.14
C PHE A 90 0.83 5.15 -16.87
N SER A 91 0.53 4.40 -15.80
CA SER A 91 1.29 4.39 -14.56
C SER A 91 1.37 2.98 -13.98
N LEU A 92 2.58 2.57 -13.61
CA LEU A 92 2.90 1.26 -13.03
C LEU A 92 3.77 1.44 -11.79
N SER A 93 3.34 0.86 -10.68
CA SER A 93 4.13 0.69 -9.46
C SER A 93 4.19 -0.77 -9.09
N GLN A 94 5.40 -1.30 -8.91
CA GLN A 94 5.62 -2.69 -8.56
C GLN A 94 6.71 -2.81 -7.50
N ALA A 95 6.52 -3.70 -6.54
CA ALA A 95 7.52 -4.04 -5.54
C ALA A 95 7.56 -5.55 -5.31
N LEU A 96 8.77 -6.11 -5.24
CA LEU A 96 9.02 -7.52 -4.96
C LEU A 96 10.06 -7.63 -3.86
N GLY A 97 9.90 -8.60 -2.97
CA GLY A 97 10.89 -8.89 -1.93
C GLY A 97 11.02 -10.38 -1.68
N GLU A 98 12.23 -10.82 -1.35
CA GLU A 98 12.56 -12.21 -1.05
C GLU A 98 13.53 -12.29 0.15
N GLY A 99 13.30 -13.23 1.06
CA GLY A 99 14.08 -13.37 2.28
C GLY A 99 13.58 -12.47 3.41
N ARG A 100 14.49 -11.90 4.21
CA ARG A 100 14.14 -11.19 5.45
C ARG A 100 14.60 -9.74 5.44
N ASP A 101 14.00 -8.92 6.30
CA ASP A 101 14.48 -7.56 6.60
C ASP A 101 14.66 -6.72 5.33
N TYR A 102 13.52 -6.42 4.70
CA TYR A 102 13.44 -5.58 3.52
C TYR A 102 12.22 -4.66 3.51
N LEU A 103 12.34 -3.58 2.74
CA LEU A 103 11.28 -2.66 2.39
C LEU A 103 11.40 -2.29 0.91
N GLY A 104 10.35 -2.58 0.14
CA GLY A 104 10.20 -2.14 -1.24
C GLY A 104 9.01 -1.18 -1.34
N GLN A 105 9.20 -0.05 -1.99
CA GLN A 105 8.13 0.91 -2.31
C GLN A 105 8.31 1.45 -3.72
N ALA A 106 7.21 1.52 -4.44
CA ALA A 106 7.11 2.12 -5.75
C ALA A 106 5.90 3.05 -5.77
N ASN A 107 6.07 4.27 -6.28
CA ASN A 107 4.99 5.25 -6.42
C ASN A 107 5.10 5.92 -7.78
N THR A 108 3.96 6.10 -8.44
CA THR A 108 3.87 6.82 -9.70
C THR A 108 2.73 7.82 -9.70
N GLN A 109 2.89 8.88 -10.48
CA GLN A 109 1.84 9.81 -10.85
C GLN A 109 1.94 10.10 -12.35
N ALA A 110 0.79 10.18 -13.03
CA ALA A 110 0.70 10.64 -14.41
C ALA A 110 -0.47 11.62 -14.53
N THR A 111 -0.31 12.64 -15.37
CA THR A 111 -1.28 13.72 -15.52
C THR A 111 -1.33 14.19 -16.97
N VAL A 112 -2.55 14.41 -17.46
CA VAL A 112 -2.82 15.08 -18.74
C VAL A 112 -3.79 16.24 -18.51
N ILE A 113 -3.53 17.35 -19.20
CA ILE A 113 -4.28 18.59 -19.07
C ILE A 113 -4.60 19.12 -20.46
N GLY A 114 -5.87 19.44 -20.71
CA GLY A 114 -6.32 20.17 -21.88
C GLY A 114 -7.10 21.42 -21.48
N HIS A 115 -6.74 22.57 -22.03
CA HIS A 115 -7.49 23.82 -21.86
C HIS A 115 -8.32 24.09 -23.10
N PHE A 116 -9.58 24.46 -22.92
CA PHE A 116 -10.53 24.70 -23.99
C PHE A 116 -11.22 26.05 -23.77
N VAL A 117 -11.56 26.70 -24.88
CA VAL A 117 -12.51 27.81 -24.91
C VAL A 117 -13.77 27.23 -25.56
N VAL A 118 -14.85 27.13 -24.81
CA VAL A 118 -16.12 26.59 -25.29
C VAL A 118 -17.05 27.74 -25.60
N ASP A 119 -17.46 27.88 -26.87
CA ASP A 119 -18.37 28.93 -27.30
C ASP A 119 -19.73 28.87 -26.59
N ALA A 120 -20.38 30.03 -26.47
CA ALA A 120 -21.74 30.11 -25.94
C ALA A 120 -22.72 29.23 -26.73
N ASN A 121 -23.71 28.68 -26.03
CA ASN A 121 -24.74 27.80 -26.56
C ASN A 121 -24.21 26.51 -27.22
N THR A 122 -23.06 25.99 -26.76
CA THR A 122 -22.40 24.82 -27.35
C THR A 122 -22.33 23.66 -26.36
N GLN A 123 -22.43 22.43 -26.88
CA GLN A 123 -22.19 21.21 -26.13
C GLN A 123 -20.72 20.78 -26.26
N TRP A 124 -20.05 20.64 -25.12
CA TRP A 124 -18.71 20.08 -25.02
C TRP A 124 -18.78 18.62 -24.57
N SER A 125 -17.95 17.75 -25.16
CA SER A 125 -17.90 16.35 -24.79
C SER A 125 -16.55 15.69 -25.06
N VAL A 126 -16.28 14.62 -24.33
CA VAL A 126 -15.15 13.72 -24.56
C VAL A 126 -15.53 12.30 -24.08
N ASP A 127 -15.03 11.29 -24.79
CA ASP A 127 -15.14 9.89 -24.40
C ASP A 127 -13.90 9.47 -23.61
N PHE A 128 -14.07 8.55 -22.67
CA PHE A 128 -12.95 8.01 -21.92
C PHE A 128 -13.00 6.50 -21.71
N ARG A 129 -11.81 5.92 -21.51
CA ARG A 129 -11.60 4.56 -21.05
C ARG A 129 -10.55 4.58 -19.95
N THR A 130 -10.72 3.72 -18.95
CA THR A 130 -9.72 3.52 -17.92
C THR A 130 -9.72 2.08 -17.41
N ASN A 131 -8.53 1.59 -17.08
CA ASN A 131 -8.38 0.36 -16.33
C ASN A 131 -7.51 0.59 -15.09
N LEU A 132 -7.82 -0.15 -14.03
CA LEU A 132 -7.02 -0.26 -12.82
C LEU A 132 -6.81 -1.74 -12.52
N ASN A 133 -5.57 -2.18 -12.34
CA ASN A 133 -5.23 -3.53 -11.89
C ASN A 133 -4.35 -3.46 -10.63
N LEU A 134 -4.80 -4.13 -9.57
CA LEU A 134 -4.12 -4.24 -8.30
C LEU A 134 -3.93 -5.71 -7.96
N GLU A 135 -2.72 -6.09 -7.56
CA GLU A 135 -2.39 -7.46 -7.17
C GLU A 135 -1.39 -7.45 -6.01
N THR A 136 -1.56 -8.38 -5.08
CA THR A 136 -0.59 -8.66 -4.02
C THR A 136 -0.44 -10.15 -3.78
N SER A 137 0.73 -10.57 -3.29
CA SER A 137 0.99 -11.94 -2.85
C SER A 137 2.01 -11.95 -1.71
N ILE A 138 1.81 -12.86 -0.76
CA ILE A 138 2.75 -13.20 0.32
C ILE A 138 2.82 -14.72 0.53
N ASP A 139 3.91 -15.23 1.08
CA ASP A 139 4.04 -16.68 1.37
C ASP A 139 3.74 -17.04 2.84
N ASN A 140 4.02 -16.14 3.78
CA ASN A 140 4.04 -16.38 5.22
C ASN A 140 3.37 -15.24 6.03
N PRO A 141 2.02 -15.22 6.11
CA PRO A 141 1.28 -14.38 7.05
C PRO A 141 1.51 -14.93 8.47
N PRO A 142 2.36 -14.30 9.30
CA PRO A 142 2.18 -12.91 9.74
C PRO A 142 3.41 -11.99 9.59
N ALA A 143 4.49 -12.48 8.98
CA ALA A 143 5.76 -11.74 8.89
C ALA A 143 5.84 -10.82 7.67
N GLU A 144 4.92 -10.97 6.73
CA GLU A 144 4.94 -10.34 5.41
C GLU A 144 3.73 -9.45 5.20
N ASN A 145 3.94 -8.26 4.63
CA ASN A 145 2.85 -7.38 4.22
C ASN A 145 3.13 -6.90 2.80
N ALA A 146 2.17 -7.11 1.91
CA ALA A 146 2.14 -6.56 0.57
C ALA A 146 0.89 -5.69 0.40
N ARG A 147 1.06 -4.52 -0.22
CA ARG A 147 -0.02 -3.56 -0.45
C ARG A 147 0.09 -2.93 -1.81
N ALA A 148 -1.02 -2.87 -2.53
CA ALA A 148 -1.15 -2.13 -3.77
C ALA A 148 -2.37 -1.20 -3.71
N ALA A 149 -2.22 0.03 -4.21
CA ALA A 149 -3.30 1.01 -4.24
C ALA A 149 -3.19 1.87 -5.50
N GLY A 150 -4.33 2.27 -6.04
CA GLY A 150 -4.38 3.17 -7.18
C GLY A 150 -5.57 4.11 -7.12
N ASP A 151 -5.35 5.33 -7.59
CA ASP A 151 -6.33 6.39 -7.72
C ASP A 151 -6.28 6.91 -9.16
N ILE A 152 -7.42 6.95 -9.83
CA ILE A 152 -7.58 7.46 -11.19
C ILE A 152 -8.73 8.46 -11.17
N SER A 153 -8.49 9.69 -11.60
CA SER A 153 -9.50 10.75 -11.51
C SER A 153 -9.41 11.72 -12.68
N PHE A 154 -10.55 12.28 -13.08
CA PHE A 154 -10.56 13.51 -13.88
C PHE A 154 -11.53 14.53 -13.33
N ALA A 155 -11.26 15.79 -13.62
CA ALA A 155 -12.15 16.91 -13.36
C ALA A 155 -12.20 17.84 -14.57
N LEU A 156 -13.40 18.30 -14.91
CA LEU A 156 -13.64 19.43 -15.79
C LEU A 156 -13.86 20.66 -14.91
N ILE A 157 -13.04 21.70 -15.09
CA ILE A 157 -13.00 22.88 -14.22
C ILE A 157 -13.26 24.12 -15.07
N ASP A 158 -14.19 24.97 -14.65
CA ASP A 158 -14.28 26.35 -15.15
C ASP A 158 -13.12 27.14 -14.58
N THR A 159 -12.18 27.55 -15.42
CA THR A 159 -10.95 28.24 -15.00
C THR A 159 -11.16 29.72 -14.70
N THR A 160 -12.30 30.28 -15.11
CA THR A 160 -12.66 31.68 -14.84
C THR A 160 -13.22 31.80 -13.42
N ASN A 161 -14.08 30.86 -13.03
CA ASN A 161 -14.72 30.84 -11.70
C ASN A 161 -14.04 29.89 -10.70
N ASN A 162 -13.07 29.09 -11.15
CA ASN A 162 -12.36 28.07 -10.38
C ASN A 162 -13.32 27.04 -9.72
N THR A 163 -14.30 26.56 -10.48
CA THR A 163 -15.31 25.61 -10.01
C THR A 163 -15.22 24.28 -10.75
N ILE A 164 -15.25 23.17 -10.02
CA ILE A 164 -15.39 21.83 -10.61
C ILE A 164 -16.79 21.71 -11.18
N LEU A 165 -16.87 21.50 -12.49
CA LEU A 165 -18.10 21.33 -13.24
C LEU A 165 -18.53 19.87 -13.25
N ASP A 166 -17.59 18.96 -13.51
CA ASP A 166 -17.82 17.53 -13.62
C ASP A 166 -16.58 16.75 -13.20
N PHE A 167 -16.78 15.53 -12.71
CA PHE A 167 -15.69 14.70 -12.22
C PHE A 167 -16.00 13.21 -12.34
N PHE A 168 -14.94 12.41 -12.29
CA PHE A 168 -14.96 10.98 -12.14
C PHE A 168 -13.77 10.57 -11.26
N ASP A 169 -14.00 9.62 -10.35
CA ASP A 169 -12.96 9.01 -9.53
C ASP A 169 -13.11 7.49 -9.55
N LEU A 170 -11.98 6.79 -9.61
CA LEU A 170 -11.84 5.34 -9.44
C LEU A 170 -10.66 5.10 -8.50
N THR A 171 -10.94 4.46 -7.37
CA THR A 171 -9.92 4.13 -6.36
C THR A 171 -10.00 2.66 -6.00
N GLY A 172 -8.85 2.05 -5.76
CA GLY A 172 -8.76 0.72 -5.18
C GLY A 172 -7.57 0.56 -4.24
N ASN A 173 -7.71 -0.38 -3.31
CA ASN A 173 -6.68 -0.80 -2.38
C ASN A 173 -6.81 -2.31 -2.15
N VAL A 174 -5.67 -3.00 -2.12
CA VAL A 174 -5.55 -4.41 -1.69
C VAL A 174 -4.36 -4.54 -0.75
N GLU A 175 -4.51 -5.29 0.34
CA GLU A 175 -3.51 -5.46 1.39
C GLU A 175 -3.62 -6.84 2.06
N THR A 176 -2.62 -7.70 1.86
CA THR A 176 -2.59 -9.07 2.38
C THR A 176 -2.65 -9.20 3.91
N LEU A 177 -2.42 -8.10 4.64
CA LEU A 177 -2.61 -8.02 6.09
C LEU A 177 -3.54 -6.85 6.42
N GLY A 178 -4.85 -7.10 6.45
CA GLY A 178 -5.85 -6.11 6.85
C GLY A 178 -7.23 -6.46 6.34
N ASP A 179 -8.17 -5.55 6.57
CA ASP A 179 -9.54 -5.64 6.05
C ASP A 179 -9.89 -4.38 5.22
N ASN A 180 -8.88 -3.65 4.74
CA ASN A 180 -9.05 -2.36 4.05
C ASN A 180 -9.09 -2.52 2.53
N ASP A 181 -9.59 -3.65 2.05
CA ASP A 181 -9.64 -3.96 0.62
C ASP A 181 -10.91 -3.44 0.00
N PHE A 182 -10.77 -2.71 -1.10
CA PHE A 182 -11.90 -2.17 -1.82
C PHE A 182 -11.52 -1.82 -3.25
N ILE A 183 -12.56 -1.71 -4.08
CA ILE A 183 -12.50 -1.01 -5.36
C ILE A 183 -13.83 -0.30 -5.56
N ALA A 184 -13.78 0.99 -5.87
CA ALA A 184 -14.96 1.82 -5.96
C ALA A 184 -14.76 2.94 -6.97
N PHE A 185 -15.86 3.42 -7.53
CA PHE A 185 -15.86 4.60 -8.39
C PHE A 185 -17.05 5.51 -8.07
N GLN A 186 -16.90 6.78 -8.40
CA GLN A 186 -17.93 7.81 -8.28
C GLN A 186 -17.81 8.80 -9.44
N LYS A 187 -18.87 9.57 -9.69
CA LYS A 187 -18.95 10.49 -10.83
C LYS A 187 -19.97 11.60 -10.58
N SER A 188 -19.87 12.68 -11.36
CA SER A 188 -20.95 13.67 -11.49
C SER A 188 -22.08 13.20 -12.42
N ASP A 189 -23.16 13.96 -12.47
CA ASP A 189 -24.36 13.62 -13.25
C ASP A 189 -24.11 13.61 -14.76
N ASN A 190 -23.28 14.51 -15.27
CA ASN A 190 -22.99 14.62 -16.72
C ASN A 190 -21.99 13.58 -17.23
N VAL A 191 -21.45 12.73 -16.35
CA VAL A 191 -20.61 11.60 -16.72
C VAL A 191 -21.49 10.36 -16.89
N SER A 192 -21.44 9.72 -18.04
CA SER A 192 -22.14 8.47 -18.34
C SER A 192 -21.16 7.32 -18.43
N LEU A 193 -21.49 6.17 -17.83
CA LEU A 193 -20.65 4.96 -17.85
C LEU A 193 -21.34 3.86 -18.64
N ASN A 194 -20.56 3.14 -19.44
CA ASN A 194 -21.02 2.03 -20.29
C ASN A 194 -20.57 0.71 -19.67
N ASN A 195 -21.48 0.02 -18.96
CA ASN A 195 -21.25 -1.29 -18.34
C ASN A 195 -19.93 -1.37 -17.54
N PRO A 196 -19.74 -0.52 -16.51
CA PRO A 196 -18.52 -0.54 -15.70
C PRO A 196 -18.33 -1.93 -15.08
N LEU A 197 -17.15 -2.51 -15.25
CA LEU A 197 -16.81 -3.82 -14.70
C LEU A 197 -15.82 -3.64 -13.55
N THR A 198 -16.14 -4.23 -12.40
CA THR A 198 -15.22 -4.38 -11.28
C THR A 198 -15.19 -5.84 -10.86
N THR A 199 -13.99 -6.36 -10.58
CA THR A 199 -13.83 -7.71 -10.02
C THR A 199 -12.80 -7.67 -8.91
N SER A 200 -12.98 -8.52 -7.91
CA SER A 200 -12.08 -8.55 -6.75
C SER A 200 -11.99 -9.96 -6.17
N ASN A 201 -10.82 -10.27 -5.62
CA ASN A 201 -10.58 -11.41 -4.78
C ASN A 201 -9.81 -10.92 -3.55
N PHE A 202 -10.48 -10.87 -2.40
CA PHE A 202 -9.92 -10.36 -1.15
C PHE A 202 -9.73 -11.48 -0.15
N GLY A 203 -8.72 -11.33 0.70
CA GLY A 203 -8.35 -12.31 1.72
C GLY A 203 -7.37 -13.39 1.25
N GLY A 204 -6.74 -14.01 2.24
CA GLY A 204 -5.74 -15.06 2.02
C GLY A 204 -4.35 -14.48 1.74
N ASN A 205 -3.55 -15.26 1.01
CA ASN A 205 -2.16 -14.90 0.71
C ASN A 205 -2.01 -14.13 -0.60
N GLN A 206 -3.06 -14.06 -1.41
CA GLN A 206 -3.07 -13.45 -2.73
C GLN A 206 -4.37 -12.69 -2.90
N GLU A 207 -4.26 -11.41 -3.21
CA GLU A 207 -5.42 -10.54 -3.37
C GLU A 207 -5.33 -9.75 -4.65
N SER A 208 -6.48 -9.48 -5.25
CA SER A 208 -6.57 -8.68 -6.46
C SER A 208 -7.83 -7.83 -6.53
N ALA A 209 -7.73 -6.72 -7.23
CA ALA A 209 -8.86 -5.89 -7.59
C ALA A 209 -8.62 -5.29 -8.98
N THR A 210 -9.61 -5.41 -9.86
CA THR A 210 -9.56 -4.85 -11.20
C THR A 210 -10.81 -4.05 -11.52
N ALA A 211 -10.63 -2.95 -12.26
CA ALA A 211 -11.71 -2.20 -12.85
C ALA A 211 -11.42 -1.93 -14.32
N SER A 212 -12.47 -2.01 -15.15
CA SER A 212 -12.47 -1.57 -16.55
C SER A 212 -13.72 -0.74 -16.79
N ILE A 213 -13.53 0.54 -17.08
CA ILE A 213 -14.61 1.52 -17.16
C ILE A 213 -14.45 2.28 -18.48
N GLN A 214 -15.57 2.42 -19.19
CA GLN A 214 -15.69 3.24 -20.38
C GLN A 214 -16.87 4.18 -20.21
N GLY A 215 -16.78 5.37 -20.78
CA GLY A 215 -17.81 6.38 -20.59
C GLY A 215 -17.61 7.61 -21.44
N SER A 216 -18.42 8.63 -21.16
CA SER A 216 -18.28 9.96 -21.73
C SER A 216 -18.71 11.01 -20.72
N VAL A 217 -18.22 12.23 -20.90
CA VAL A 217 -18.72 13.42 -20.20
C VAL A 217 -19.29 14.37 -21.25
N GLN A 218 -20.46 14.95 -20.97
CA GLN A 218 -21.13 15.87 -21.89
C GLN A 218 -21.76 17.02 -21.13
N ARG A 219 -21.39 18.26 -21.46
CA ARG A 219 -21.93 19.46 -20.80
C ARG A 219 -22.30 20.53 -21.82
N TYR A 220 -23.47 21.13 -21.61
CA TYR A 220 -23.90 22.32 -22.34
C TYR A 220 -23.44 23.59 -21.64
N PHE A 221 -22.92 24.54 -22.41
CA PHE A 221 -22.47 25.85 -21.93
C PHE A 221 -23.36 26.94 -22.53
N ALA A 222 -24.13 27.64 -21.70
CA ALA A 222 -24.99 28.74 -22.15
C ALA A 222 -24.19 30.00 -22.54
N ASN A 223 -23.03 30.21 -21.91
CA ASN A 223 -22.12 31.32 -22.16
C ASN A 223 -20.76 30.78 -22.57
N GLU A 224 -19.97 31.60 -23.26
CA GLU A 224 -18.58 31.29 -23.55
C GLU A 224 -17.84 31.03 -22.23
N THR A 225 -17.14 29.89 -22.15
CA THR A 225 -16.50 29.46 -20.90
C THR A 225 -15.13 28.86 -21.16
N ASN A 226 -14.15 29.30 -20.37
CA ASN A 226 -12.81 28.69 -20.36
C ASN A 226 -12.82 27.49 -19.42
N VAL A 227 -12.46 26.32 -19.93
CA VAL A 227 -12.44 25.08 -19.14
C VAL A 227 -11.10 24.37 -19.22
N ALA A 228 -10.72 23.71 -18.13
CA ALA A 228 -9.61 22.78 -18.07
C ALA A 228 -10.15 21.38 -17.79
N LEU A 229 -9.80 20.42 -18.65
CA LEU A 229 -9.94 19.00 -18.34
C LEU A 229 -8.59 18.52 -17.78
N ILE A 230 -8.60 18.08 -16.53
CA ILE A 230 -7.43 17.58 -15.83
C ILE A 230 -7.70 16.14 -15.44
N GLU A 231 -6.81 15.24 -15.81
CA GLU A 231 -6.84 13.86 -15.36
C GLU A 231 -5.52 13.54 -14.64
N VAL A 232 -5.65 12.84 -13.52
CA VAL A 232 -4.54 12.48 -12.64
C VAL A 232 -4.70 11.02 -12.23
N LYS A 233 -3.61 10.27 -12.37
CA LYS A 233 -3.43 8.95 -11.78
C LYS A 233 -2.33 8.92 -10.77
N LYS A 234 -2.52 8.08 -9.75
CA LYS A 234 -1.50 7.71 -8.77
C LYS A 234 -1.56 6.21 -8.55
N ASN A 235 -0.42 5.54 -8.62
CA ASN A 235 -0.33 4.12 -8.26
C ASN A 235 0.77 3.94 -7.21
N ARG A 236 0.57 2.97 -6.32
CA ARG A 236 1.49 2.66 -5.24
C ARG A 236 1.58 1.15 -5.05
N ALA A 237 2.79 0.67 -4.85
CA ALA A 237 3.05 -0.71 -4.45
C ALA A 237 4.06 -0.71 -3.31
N ARG A 238 3.83 -1.55 -2.31
CA ARG A 238 4.68 -1.67 -1.14
C ARG A 238 4.76 -3.11 -0.68
N VAL A 239 5.97 -3.53 -0.32
CA VAL A 239 6.22 -4.80 0.34
C VAL A 239 7.15 -4.61 1.54
N VAL A 240 6.93 -5.34 2.63
CA VAL A 240 7.78 -5.28 3.82
C VAL A 240 7.83 -6.62 4.55
N VAL A 241 9.03 -6.93 5.06
CA VAL A 241 9.28 -8.01 6.02
C VAL A 241 10.16 -7.46 7.15
N PRO A 242 9.65 -7.37 8.40
CA PRO A 242 10.42 -6.85 9.53
C PRO A 242 11.63 -7.71 9.92
N GLU A 243 12.57 -7.11 10.67
CA GLU A 243 13.66 -7.85 11.31
C GLU A 243 13.10 -8.95 12.25
N PRO A 244 13.65 -10.19 12.23
CA PRO A 244 13.27 -11.21 13.18
C PRO A 244 13.54 -10.72 14.62
N SER A 245 12.50 -10.69 15.46
CA SER A 245 12.57 -10.20 16.85
C SER A 245 13.44 -11.03 17.81
N THR A 246 14.10 -12.09 17.32
CA THR A 246 14.96 -12.98 18.11
C THR A 246 16.16 -12.25 18.73
N THR A 247 16.58 -11.12 18.17
CA THR A 247 17.65 -10.26 18.75
C THR A 247 17.23 -9.65 20.09
N LEU A 248 15.95 -9.25 20.24
CA LEU A 248 15.42 -8.76 21.53
C LEU A 248 15.22 -9.88 22.55
N ALA A 249 14.78 -11.06 22.09
CA ALA A 249 14.59 -12.23 22.95
C ALA A 249 15.93 -12.78 23.52
N LEU A 250 17.01 -12.71 22.74
CA LEU A 250 18.36 -13.05 23.22
C LEU A 250 18.86 -12.06 24.29
N LEU A 251 18.57 -10.76 24.14
CA LEU A 251 18.92 -9.74 25.13
C LEU A 251 18.13 -9.88 26.44
N SER A 252 16.86 -10.27 26.38
CA SER A 252 16.05 -10.53 27.58
C SER A 252 16.45 -11.84 28.28
N CYS A 253 16.81 -12.88 27.54
CA CYS A 253 17.33 -14.13 28.13
C CYS A 253 18.71 -13.93 28.80
N CYS A 254 19.62 -13.17 28.19
CA CYS A 254 20.93 -12.88 28.77
C CYS A 254 20.85 -12.04 30.05
N SER A 255 19.93 -11.07 30.11
CA SER A 255 19.71 -10.26 31.32
C SER A 255 19.12 -11.07 32.47
N LEU A 256 18.21 -12.00 32.20
CA LEU A 256 17.70 -12.94 33.22
C LEU A 256 18.78 -13.90 33.75
N LEU A 257 19.65 -14.42 32.88
CA LEU A 257 20.79 -15.26 33.30
C LEU A 257 21.80 -14.48 34.16
N GLY A 258 22.05 -13.20 33.84
CA GLY A 258 22.90 -12.31 34.64
C GLY A 258 22.35 -12.01 36.04
N VAL A 259 21.03 -11.82 36.17
CA VAL A 259 20.37 -11.60 37.47
C VAL A 259 20.39 -12.87 38.33
N VAL A 260 20.12 -14.04 37.74
CA VAL A 260 20.11 -15.33 38.46
C VAL A 260 21.51 -15.70 38.96
N THR A 261 22.56 -15.46 38.17
CA THR A 261 23.95 -15.74 38.57
C THR A 261 24.43 -14.78 39.65
N LYS A 262 24.05 -13.50 39.59
CA LYS A 262 24.36 -12.50 40.64
C LYS A 262 23.61 -12.79 41.95
N ALA A 263 22.37 -13.26 41.88
CA ALA A 263 21.59 -13.68 43.05
C ALA A 263 22.20 -14.94 43.72
N LYS A 264 22.62 -15.93 42.93
CA LYS A 264 23.35 -17.10 43.45
C LYS A 264 24.68 -16.74 44.11
N ARG A 265 25.47 -15.82 43.53
CA ARG A 265 26.72 -15.34 44.15
C ARG A 265 26.47 -14.63 45.47
N LYS A 266 25.49 -13.72 45.55
CA LYS A 266 25.16 -13.02 46.82
C LYS A 266 24.71 -13.99 47.91
N ALA A 267 23.88 -14.99 47.58
CA ALA A 267 23.45 -16.01 48.53
C ALA A 267 24.64 -16.84 49.06
N MET A 268 25.61 -17.17 48.20
CA MET A 268 26.78 -17.96 48.58
C MET A 268 27.76 -17.18 49.47
N THR A 269 27.96 -15.88 49.20
CA THR A 269 28.79 -15.00 50.04
C THR A 269 28.16 -14.76 51.42
N LEU A 270 26.83 -14.65 51.49
CA LEU A 270 26.10 -14.42 52.75
C LEU A 270 26.11 -15.68 53.64
N VAL A 271 26.02 -16.87 53.04
CA VAL A 271 26.21 -18.15 53.75
C VAL A 271 27.63 -18.32 54.28
N ARG A 272 28.66 -17.83 53.55
CA ARG A 272 30.06 -17.85 54.01
C ARG A 272 30.30 -16.90 55.19
N SER A 273 29.80 -15.67 55.10
CA SER A 273 29.92 -14.67 56.17
C SER A 273 29.21 -15.08 57.47
N PHE A 274 28.10 -15.81 57.37
CA PHE A 274 27.39 -16.34 58.54
C PHE A 274 28.14 -17.50 59.23
N LYS A 275 29.03 -18.18 58.51
CA LYS A 275 29.85 -19.28 59.05
C LYS A 275 31.12 -18.78 59.75
N GLU A 276 31.66 -17.63 59.33
CA GLU A 276 32.85 -17.01 59.93
C GLU A 276 32.55 -16.22 61.21
N LYS A 277 31.32 -15.74 61.42
CA LYS A 277 30.92 -14.99 62.62
C LYS A 277 30.45 -15.86 63.80
N ASN A 278 30.48 -17.18 63.65
CA ASN A 278 30.02 -18.14 64.66
C ASN A 278 31.12 -19.15 65.08
N CYS A 279 32.39 -18.75 64.95
CA CYS A 279 33.54 -19.36 65.64
C CYS A 279 34.15 -18.34 66.59
#